data_AF-A0AAV4MLQ3-F1
#
_entry.id   AF-A0AAV4MLQ3-F1
#
_cell.length_a   1.000
_cell.length_b   1.000
_cell.length_c   1.000
_cell.angle_alpha   90.00
_cell.angle_beta   90.00
_cell.angle_gamma   90.00
#
_symmetry.space_group_name_H-M   'P 1'
#
loop_
_entity.id
_entity.type
_entity.pdbx_description
1 polymer ?
#
loop_
_entity_poly.entity_id
_entity_poly.type
_entity_poly.pdbx_seq_one_letter_code
_entity_poly.pdbx_strand_id
1 'polypeptide(L)'
;MANHRLWQDPELKKQYSSEYYLIEAKKLKHQADKEIDRVIQAMKYLEAVLYFILTGNAMEHSYIETDRVHTMYKETLTLISLRCQSLLYLKMYQLRRDEVRYLHRNITTFLKPENEPFSEEVSPPHLQQPRQNMKHSQSFTISSSISMFSYSFPCW
;
A
#
# COMPACT_ATOMS: atom_id res chain seq x y z
N MET A 1 54.26 13.35 -6.53
CA MET A 1 53.50 12.52 -7.50
C MET A 1 52.96 11.28 -6.77
N ALA A 2 51.89 11.44 -6.03
CA ALA A 2 51.10 10.35 -5.48
C ALA A 2 49.67 10.51 -6.04
N ASN A 3 48.90 9.42 -6.11
CA ASN A 3 47.49 9.36 -6.52
C ASN A 3 47.19 8.88 -7.95
N HIS A 4 47.70 7.70 -8.32
CA HIS A 4 47.02 6.86 -9.33
C HIS A 4 46.94 5.37 -8.91
N ARG A 5 47.39 5.01 -7.70
CA ARG A 5 47.46 3.61 -7.24
C ARG A 5 46.46 3.24 -6.14
N LEU A 6 45.65 4.17 -5.64
CA LEU A 6 44.67 3.88 -4.58
C LEU A 6 43.34 3.31 -5.10
N TRP A 7 43.07 3.41 -6.40
CA TRP A 7 41.83 2.89 -7.04
C TRP A 7 41.95 1.46 -7.57
N GLN A 8 43.10 0.81 -7.39
CA GLN A 8 43.38 -0.54 -7.90
C GLN A 8 43.33 -1.61 -6.81
N ASP A 9 42.74 -1.32 -5.66
CA ASP A 9 42.53 -2.30 -4.61
C ASP A 9 41.25 -3.14 -4.88
N PRO A 10 41.37 -4.45 -5.16
CA PRO A 10 40.21 -5.31 -5.47
C PRO A 10 39.21 -5.42 -4.30
N GLU A 11 39.66 -5.23 -3.06
CA GLU A 11 38.78 -5.31 -1.87
C GLU A 11 37.85 -4.09 -1.77
N LEU A 12 38.34 -2.89 -2.10
CA LEU A 12 37.53 -1.66 -2.17
C LEU A 12 36.49 -1.70 -3.30
N LYS A 13 36.84 -2.31 -4.44
CA LYS A 13 35.87 -2.52 -5.54
C LYS A 13 34.74 -3.49 -5.14
N LYS A 14 35.03 -4.47 -4.28
CA LYS A 14 34.04 -5.43 -3.80
C LYS A 14 33.05 -4.81 -2.82
N GLN A 15 33.51 -3.85 -2.00
CA GLN A 15 32.69 -3.06 -1.07
C GLN A 15 31.67 -2.16 -1.77
N TYR A 16 31.89 -1.83 -3.04
CA TYR A 16 30.98 -1.06 -3.89
C TYR A 16 30.48 -1.87 -5.10
N SER A 17 30.37 -3.19 -4.93
CA SER A 17 29.79 -4.07 -5.94
C SER A 17 28.28 -3.82 -6.07
N SER A 18 27.75 -3.94 -7.29
CA SER A 18 26.29 -3.89 -7.54
C SER A 18 25.54 -4.89 -6.66
N GLU A 19 26.12 -6.05 -6.39
CA GLU A 19 25.50 -7.08 -5.54
C GLU A 19 25.33 -6.63 -4.08
N TYR A 20 26.33 -5.93 -3.52
CA TYR A 20 26.25 -5.39 -2.17
C TYR A 20 25.10 -4.39 -2.04
N TYR A 21 25.04 -3.42 -2.95
CA TYR A 21 23.97 -2.43 -2.96
C TYR A 21 22.60 -3.07 -3.13
N LEU A 22 22.48 -4.09 -3.99
CA LEU A 22 21.23 -4.79 -4.21
C LEU A 22 20.74 -5.51 -2.95
N ILE A 23 21.65 -6.14 -2.21
CA ILE A 23 21.33 -6.83 -0.95
C ILE A 23 20.84 -5.84 0.10
N GLU A 24 21.56 -4.73 0.33
CA GLU A 24 21.13 -3.72 1.31
C GLU A 24 19.81 -3.04 0.91
N ALA A 25 19.61 -2.77 -0.38
CA ALA A 25 18.35 -2.23 -0.89
C ALA A 25 17.16 -3.16 -0.57
N LYS A 26 17.30 -4.47 -0.84
CA LYS A 26 16.26 -5.47 -0.55
C LYS A 26 15.97 -5.57 0.94
N LYS A 27 17.01 -5.56 1.78
CA LYS A 27 16.91 -5.62 3.24
C LYS A 27 16.15 -4.41 3.79
N LEU A 28 16.52 -3.19 3.38
CA LEU A 28 15.86 -1.96 3.82
C LEU A 28 14.40 -1.90 3.37
N LYS A 29 14.11 -2.28 2.11
CA LYS A 29 12.74 -2.41 1.61
C LYS A 29 11.91 -3.36 2.48
N HIS A 30 12.43 -4.54 2.80
CA HIS A 30 11.75 -5.52 3.66
C HIS A 30 11.52 -5.00 5.08
N GLN A 31 12.46 -4.25 5.64
CA GLN A 31 12.29 -3.60 6.93
C GLN A 31 11.21 -2.52 6.88
N ALA A 32 11.15 -1.75 5.79
CA ALA A 32 10.12 -0.74 5.57
C ALA A 32 8.72 -1.36 5.41
N ASP A 33 8.60 -2.51 4.73
CA ASP A 33 7.34 -3.25 4.58
C ASP A 33 6.75 -3.70 5.93
N LYS A 34 7.61 -3.93 6.93
CA LYS A 34 7.22 -4.32 8.29
C LYS A 34 7.01 -3.14 9.24
N GLU A 35 7.34 -1.93 8.81
CA GLU A 35 7.32 -0.76 9.66
C GLU A 35 5.91 -0.19 9.83
N ILE A 36 5.53 0.08 11.07
CA ILE A 36 4.20 0.62 11.41
C ILE A 36 4.24 2.15 11.41
N ASP A 37 5.33 2.74 11.92
CA ASP A 37 5.52 4.18 11.92
C ASP A 37 5.74 4.67 10.48
N ARG A 38 4.84 5.53 10.01
CA ARG A 38 4.84 5.98 8.61
C ARG A 38 6.04 6.85 8.25
N VAL A 39 6.61 7.56 9.20
CA VAL A 39 7.79 8.41 8.98
C VAL A 39 9.03 7.54 8.88
N ILE A 40 9.19 6.58 9.80
CA ILE A 40 10.31 5.63 9.77
C ILE A 40 10.22 4.75 8.52
N GLN A 41 9.01 4.30 8.18
CA GLN A 41 8.74 3.55 6.95
C GLN A 41 9.18 4.33 5.71
N ALA A 42 8.82 5.62 5.62
CA ALA A 42 9.20 6.47 4.51
C ALA A 42 10.73 6.64 4.41
N MET A 43 11.40 6.89 5.54
CA MET A 43 12.87 7.02 5.57
C MET A 43 13.56 5.73 5.10
N LYS A 44 13.10 4.56 5.55
CA LYS A 44 13.66 3.27 5.12
C LYS A 44 13.43 2.98 3.63
N TYR A 45 12.27 3.34 3.07
CA TYR A 45 12.06 3.24 1.62
C TYR A 45 12.97 4.19 0.85
N LEU A 46 13.18 5.43 1.32
CA LEU A 46 14.09 6.38 0.68
C LEU A 46 15.53 5.85 0.66
N GLU A 47 15.97 5.26 1.78
CA GLU A 47 17.29 4.63 1.86
C GLU A 47 17.40 3.42 0.92
N ALA A 48 16.39 2.55 0.88
CA ALA A 48 16.33 1.41 -0.05
C ALA A 48 16.41 1.87 -1.51
N VAL A 49 15.68 2.93 -1.87
CA VAL A 49 15.68 3.53 -3.20
C VAL A 49 17.06 4.04 -3.58
N LEU A 50 17.76 4.72 -2.66
CA LEU A 50 19.14 5.18 -2.91
C LEU A 50 20.05 4.00 -3.26
N TYR A 51 19.95 2.89 -2.53
CA TYR A 51 20.71 1.67 -2.82
C TYR A 51 20.32 1.01 -4.15
N PHE A 52 19.04 1.01 -4.56
CA PHE A 52 18.65 0.52 -5.89
C PHE A 52 19.24 1.39 -7.03
N ILE A 53 19.29 2.70 -6.84
CA ILE A 53 19.95 3.62 -7.79
C ILE A 53 21.45 3.33 -7.87
N LEU A 54 22.12 3.19 -6.72
CA LEU A 54 23.54 2.85 -6.66
C LEU A 54 23.83 1.48 -7.29
N THR A 55 22.91 0.52 -7.16
CA THR A 55 22.96 -0.76 -7.86
C THR A 55 22.96 -0.56 -9.37
N GLY A 56 21.98 0.18 -9.91
CA GLY A 56 21.90 0.50 -11.34
C GLY A 56 23.16 1.20 -11.86
N ASN A 57 23.65 2.21 -11.13
CA ASN A 57 24.86 2.95 -11.48
C ASN A 57 26.11 2.06 -11.49
N ALA A 58 26.25 1.14 -10.53
CA ALA A 58 27.35 0.17 -10.54
C ALA A 58 27.26 -0.81 -11.71
N MET A 59 26.03 -1.17 -12.14
CA MET A 59 25.79 -2.05 -13.27
C MET A 59 26.14 -1.40 -14.62
N GLU A 60 25.92 -0.10 -14.77
CA GLU A 60 26.27 0.65 -16.00
C GLU A 60 27.77 0.52 -16.37
N HIS A 61 28.63 0.46 -15.36
CA HIS A 61 30.08 0.40 -15.57
C HIS A 61 30.64 -1.01 -15.80
N SER A 62 29.81 -2.07 -15.75
CA SER A 62 30.27 -3.46 -15.65
C SER A 62 29.91 -4.39 -16.84
N TYR A 63 29.69 -3.86 -18.04
CA TYR A 63 29.35 -4.66 -19.25
C TYR A 63 28.04 -5.46 -19.13
N ILE A 64 27.20 -5.15 -18.15
CA ILE A 64 25.89 -5.76 -17.95
C ILE A 64 24.93 -5.25 -19.04
N GLU A 65 24.12 -6.16 -19.59
CA GLU A 65 23.08 -5.87 -20.59
C GLU A 65 22.26 -4.63 -20.20
N THR A 66 22.24 -3.63 -21.10
CA THR A 66 21.51 -2.35 -20.94
C THR A 66 20.07 -2.56 -20.47
N ASP A 67 19.44 -3.66 -20.89
CA ASP A 67 18.07 -4.04 -20.51
C ASP A 67 17.91 -4.29 -19.00
N ARG A 68 18.93 -4.86 -18.34
CA ARG A 68 18.90 -5.11 -16.88
C ARG A 68 19.04 -3.82 -16.09
N VAL A 69 19.92 -2.92 -16.53
CA VAL A 69 20.08 -1.58 -15.94
C VAL A 69 18.77 -0.79 -16.10
N HIS A 70 18.20 -0.78 -17.31
CA HIS A 70 16.92 -0.13 -17.57
C HIS A 70 15.81 -0.69 -16.68
N THR A 71 15.74 -2.02 -16.53
CA THR A 71 14.76 -2.67 -15.65
C THR A 71 14.97 -2.24 -14.19
N MET A 72 16.21 -2.20 -13.69
CA MET A 72 16.52 -1.74 -12.32
C MET A 72 15.97 -0.33 -12.05
N TYR A 73 16.22 0.63 -12.95
CA TYR A 73 15.70 1.99 -12.77
C TYR A 73 14.19 2.08 -12.94
N LYS A 74 13.61 1.33 -13.88
CA LYS A 74 12.15 1.29 -14.08
C LYS A 74 11.43 0.77 -12.83
N GLU A 75 11.93 -0.31 -12.23
CA GLU A 75 11.37 -0.85 -10.98
C GLU A 75 11.56 0.12 -9.82
N THR A 76 12.72 0.77 -9.73
CA THR A 76 12.99 1.80 -8.71
C THR A 76 12.01 2.97 -8.80
N LEU A 77 11.76 3.48 -10.02
CA LEU A 77 10.78 4.55 -10.27
C LEU A 77 9.37 4.13 -9.84
N THR A 78 8.99 2.89 -10.16
CA THR A 78 7.68 2.33 -9.79
C THR A 78 7.53 2.27 -8.27
N LEU A 79 8.56 1.82 -7.55
CA LEU A 79 8.58 1.78 -6.09
C LEU A 79 8.37 3.18 -5.49
N ILE A 80 9.14 4.17 -5.94
CA ILE A 80 9.01 5.56 -5.47
C ILE A 80 7.58 6.07 -5.69
N SER A 81 7.07 5.89 -6.91
CA SER A 81 5.74 6.38 -7.29
C SER A 81 4.64 5.81 -6.39
N LEU A 82 4.63 4.49 -6.18
CA LEU A 82 3.65 3.83 -5.33
C LEU A 82 3.74 4.29 -3.87
N ARG A 83 4.94 4.46 -3.32
CA ARG A 83 5.14 4.90 -1.93
C ARG A 83 4.74 6.35 -1.74
N CYS A 84 5.15 7.25 -2.64
CA CYS A 84 4.74 8.65 -2.60
C CYS A 84 3.22 8.78 -2.73
N GLN A 85 2.60 8.08 -3.69
CA GLN A 85 1.14 8.07 -3.84
C GLN A 85 0.43 7.63 -2.57
N SER A 86 0.85 6.49 -1.98
CA SER A 86 0.25 5.98 -0.73
C SER A 86 0.36 6.99 0.42
N LEU A 87 1.53 7.61 0.61
CA LEU A 87 1.75 8.61 1.66
C LEU A 87 0.92 9.88 1.43
N LEU A 88 0.81 10.35 0.19
CA LEU A 88 -0.02 11.51 -0.16
C LEU A 88 -1.50 11.22 0.09
N TYR A 89 -2.03 10.08 -0.36
CA TYR A 89 -3.41 9.68 -0.09
C TYR A 89 -3.69 9.58 1.41
N LEU A 90 -2.75 9.01 2.18
CA LEU A 90 -2.88 8.95 3.63
C LEU A 90 -2.93 10.35 4.25
N LYS A 91 -2.09 11.30 3.80
CA LYS A 91 -2.10 12.68 4.29
C LYS A 91 -3.38 13.42 3.91
N MET A 92 -3.88 13.27 2.69
CA MET A 92 -5.18 13.81 2.28
C MET A 92 -6.32 13.27 3.15
N TYR A 93 -6.33 11.96 3.42
CA TYR A 93 -7.29 11.36 4.35
C TYR A 93 -7.16 11.93 5.76
N GLN A 94 -5.94 12.08 6.28
CA GLN A 94 -5.69 12.66 7.61
C GLN A 94 -6.22 14.09 7.75
N LEU A 95 -6.11 14.92 6.69
CA LEU A 95 -6.61 16.29 6.68
C LEU A 95 -8.15 16.37 6.79
N ARG A 96 -8.87 15.42 6.21
CA ARG A 96 -10.35 15.37 6.21
C ARG A 96 -10.91 14.37 7.22
N ARG A 97 -10.06 13.80 8.08
CA ARG A 97 -10.40 12.65 8.93
C ARG A 97 -11.51 12.96 9.93
N ASP A 98 -11.50 14.14 10.52
CA ASP A 98 -12.46 14.48 11.58
C ASP A 98 -13.85 14.78 11.00
N GLU A 99 -13.90 15.38 9.81
CA GLU A 99 -15.12 15.54 9.03
C GLU A 99 -15.72 14.18 8.64
N VAL A 100 -14.90 13.27 8.10
CA VAL A 100 -15.33 11.90 7.77
C VAL A 100 -15.87 11.17 9.00
N ARG A 101 -15.19 11.27 10.14
CA ARG A 101 -15.65 10.67 11.41
C ARG A 101 -16.95 11.27 11.91
N TYR A 102 -17.13 12.58 11.79
CA TYR A 102 -18.36 13.27 12.17
C TYR A 102 -19.54 12.79 11.33
N LEU A 103 -19.38 12.80 10.00
CA LEU A 103 -20.40 12.32 9.07
C LEU A 103 -20.74 10.86 9.32
N HIS A 104 -19.74 10.01 9.55
CA HIS A 104 -19.95 8.60 9.86
C HIS A 104 -20.79 8.42 11.14
N ARG A 105 -20.45 9.11 12.23
CA ARG A 105 -21.23 9.06 13.49
C ARG A 105 -22.67 9.48 13.28
N ASN A 106 -22.91 10.57 12.56
CA ASN A 106 -24.26 11.06 12.30
C ASN A 106 -25.08 10.02 11.54
N ILE A 107 -24.55 9.52 10.43
CA ILE A 107 -25.21 8.47 9.63
C ILE A 107 -25.52 7.24 10.49
N THR A 108 -24.57 6.78 11.31
CA THR A 108 -24.79 5.65 12.22
C THR A 108 -25.88 5.93 13.24
N THR A 109 -25.97 7.15 13.78
CA THR A 109 -27.05 7.54 14.70
C THR A 109 -28.40 7.54 14.01
N PHE A 110 -28.52 8.06 12.79
CA PHE A 110 -29.78 8.06 12.04
C PHE A 110 -30.21 6.66 11.57
N LEU A 111 -29.25 5.74 11.34
CA LEU A 111 -29.51 4.36 10.94
C LEU A 111 -29.68 3.40 12.12
N LYS A 112 -29.45 3.83 13.37
CA LYS A 112 -29.83 3.02 14.53
C LYS A 112 -31.35 2.95 14.55
N PRO A 113 -31.96 1.75 14.39
CA PRO A 113 -33.40 1.63 14.53
C PRO A 113 -33.79 2.06 15.94
N GLU A 114 -34.83 2.87 16.07
CA GLU A 114 -35.56 3.02 17.32
C GLU A 114 -36.05 1.63 17.75
N ASN A 115 -35.24 0.94 18.55
CA ASN A 115 -35.69 -0.17 19.39
C ASN A 115 -35.65 0.36 20.83
N GLU A 116 -36.55 1.30 21.13
CA GLU A 116 -36.95 1.51 22.52
C GLU A 116 -37.83 0.33 22.94
N PRO A 117 -37.52 -0.39 24.04
CA PRO A 117 -38.42 -1.38 24.58
C PRO A 117 -39.58 -0.65 25.26
N PHE A 118 -40.72 -0.55 24.57
CA PHE A 118 -41.97 -0.17 25.23
C PHE A 118 -42.35 -1.29 26.20
N SER A 119 -42.23 -1.01 27.50
CA SER A 119 -42.64 -1.92 28.57
C SER A 119 -44.15 -2.22 28.52
N GLU A 120 -44.48 -3.48 28.83
CA GLU A 120 -45.79 -4.13 28.92
C GLU A 120 -46.90 -3.28 29.57
N GLU A 121 -48.13 -3.31 29.03
CA GLU A 121 -49.25 -4.08 29.63
C GLU A 121 -50.59 -4.10 28.83
N VAL A 122 -51.16 -5.32 28.77
CA VAL A 122 -52.56 -5.81 28.62
C VAL A 122 -53.36 -5.76 27.27
N SER A 123 -53.78 -6.98 26.91
CA SER A 123 -54.51 -7.62 25.78
C SER A 123 -55.96 -7.18 25.37
N PRO A 124 -56.53 -7.72 24.24
CA PRO A 124 -57.58 -7.14 23.36
C PRO A 124 -59.00 -7.81 23.47
N PRO A 125 -60.02 -7.43 22.64
CA PRO A 125 -60.32 -8.24 21.43
C PRO A 125 -61.00 -7.54 20.19
N HIS A 126 -60.74 -8.11 18.99
CA HIS A 126 -61.57 -8.25 17.75
C HIS A 126 -62.12 -6.99 17.00
N LEU A 127 -62.15 -6.82 15.67
CA LEU A 127 -62.46 -7.68 14.49
C LEU A 127 -62.02 -7.00 13.15
N GLN A 128 -61.87 -7.84 12.11
CA GLN A 128 -61.90 -7.60 10.64
C GLN A 128 -60.64 -7.17 9.84
N GLN A 129 -60.05 -8.18 9.17
CA GLN A 129 -59.33 -8.14 7.88
C GLN A 129 -60.34 -8.04 6.69
N PRO A 130 -59.96 -8.05 5.38
CA PRO A 130 -58.63 -8.00 4.71
C PRO A 130 -58.53 -7.01 3.51
N ARG A 131 -57.33 -6.71 2.99
CA ARG A 131 -57.10 -6.61 1.52
C ARG A 131 -55.63 -6.66 1.08
N GLN A 132 -55.32 -7.74 0.35
CA GLN A 132 -54.47 -7.93 -0.86
C GLN A 132 -53.12 -7.19 -0.96
N ASN A 133 -51.95 -7.86 -0.95
CA ASN A 133 -51.32 -8.79 -1.93
C ASN A 133 -50.28 -8.06 -2.81
N MET A 134 -49.00 -8.47 -2.72
CA MET A 134 -48.14 -8.88 -3.85
C MET A 134 -46.68 -9.03 -3.38
N LYS A 135 -46.13 -10.23 -3.59
CA LYS A 135 -44.71 -10.56 -3.41
C LYS A 135 -43.96 -10.18 -4.69
N HIS A 136 -42.80 -9.53 -4.57
CA HIS A 136 -41.68 -9.94 -5.40
C HIS A 136 -40.32 -9.71 -4.73
N SER A 137 -39.60 -10.82 -4.65
CA SER A 137 -38.18 -10.94 -4.36
C SER A 137 -37.38 -10.23 -5.45
N GLN A 138 -36.25 -9.63 -5.08
CA GLN A 138 -34.98 -9.94 -5.76
C GLN A 138 -33.78 -9.39 -4.97
N SER A 139 -32.96 -10.33 -4.54
CA SER A 139 -31.60 -10.17 -4.03
C SER A 139 -30.67 -9.61 -5.10
N PHE A 140 -29.92 -8.56 -4.79
CA PHE A 140 -28.77 -8.13 -5.58
C PHE A 140 -27.48 -8.61 -4.90
N THR A 141 -26.85 -9.62 -5.50
CA THR A 141 -25.46 -9.99 -5.25
C THR A 141 -24.55 -9.02 -5.99
N ILE A 142 -23.72 -8.27 -5.28
CA ILE A 142 -22.64 -7.50 -5.91
C ILE A 142 -21.50 -8.48 -6.18
N SER A 143 -21.39 -8.90 -7.44
CA SER A 143 -20.18 -9.47 -8.01
C SER A 143 -19.09 -8.39 -8.00
N SER A 144 -18.04 -8.59 -7.22
CA SER A 144 -16.80 -7.82 -7.35
C SER A 144 -15.69 -8.77 -7.79
N SER A 145 -15.63 -8.99 -9.10
CA SER A 145 -14.43 -9.48 -9.77
C SER A 145 -13.36 -8.40 -9.69
N ILE A 146 -12.63 -8.32 -8.58
CA ILE A 146 -11.32 -7.68 -8.58
C ILE A 146 -10.37 -8.74 -9.10
N SER A 147 -10.08 -8.68 -10.39
CA SER A 147 -8.89 -9.29 -10.95
C SER A 147 -7.68 -8.71 -10.21
N MET A 148 -7.19 -9.44 -9.21
CA MET A 148 -5.82 -9.27 -8.76
C MET A 148 -4.96 -9.56 -9.98
N PHE A 149 -4.37 -8.51 -10.55
CA PHE A 149 -3.23 -8.64 -11.42
C PHE A 149 -2.09 -9.26 -10.60
N SER A 150 -2.10 -10.59 -10.54
CA SER A 150 -0.92 -11.40 -10.27
C SER A 150 0.04 -11.23 -11.46
N TYR A 151 0.74 -10.11 -11.49
CA TYR A 151 2.04 -10.08 -12.17
C TYR A 151 3.07 -10.63 -11.20
N SER A 152 3.11 -11.97 -11.16
CA SER A 152 4.31 -12.68 -10.79
C SER A 152 5.28 -12.53 -11.98
N PHE A 153 6.26 -11.65 -11.86
CA PHE A 153 7.46 -11.70 -12.71
C PHE A 153 8.70 -11.74 -11.81
N PRO A 154 9.57 -12.74 -12.02
CA PRO A 154 10.67 -13.04 -11.12
C PRO A 154 11.88 -12.20 -11.49
N CYS A 155 12.22 -11.22 -10.65
CA CYS A 155 13.57 -10.69 -10.48
C CYS A 155 13.63 -9.85 -9.19
N TRP A 156 13.18 -10.43 -8.07
CA TRP A 156 13.41 -9.90 -6.72
C TRP A 156 13.99 -11.00 -5.84
#